data_AF-A0A453SYR9-F1
#
_entry.id   AF-A0A453SYR9-F1
#
_cell.length_a   1.000
_cell.length_b   1.000
_cell.length_c   1.000
_cell.angle_alpha   90.00
_cell.angle_beta   90.00
_cell.angle_gamma   90.00
#
_symmetry.space_group_name_H-M   'P 1'
#
loop_
_entity.id
_entity.type
_entity.pdbx_description
1 polymer ?
#
loop_
_entity_poly.entity_id
_entity_poly.type
_entity_poly.pdbx_seq_one_letter_code
_entity_poly.pdbx_strand_id
1 'polypeptide(L)'
;MLEESKIHTSEVFKGFSSSSRKCPNMCYLLWMDTEATLEVVKCAFAQENFESTSSTPDASVSKDEDDTNIERESQNILLQGVVDTIIHIVGLENEAIHSIVVGTAESEESELWPTVNYFGYIIEFVSFFISNKRAKSSQRVLKHILKYLTSSSTPSYDDKKMPTQKEVLQLFNVVPQTDWNYDYVLHLCLDAHFHQACGRIYAARNQNLSALDSYMKDIVQPYHAFIFISKKLFQLAGDEALSFRSTVISRFAELVNLSRECAFVLFLDHFQNQIQQIFSKLPSDSRSHFLFLKTAMEVHLSGKLDFSALTGNEIVERLYFSGELEDYLQRLSNSPKFDCNLVSMIDELFEPYLKVEVF
;
A
#
# COMPACT_ATOMS: atom_id res chain seq x y z
N MET A 1 9.82 31.59 33.63
CA MET A 1 9.80 31.14 35.04
C MET A 1 9.37 29.69 35.07
N LEU A 2 10.34 28.77 34.92
CA LEU A 2 10.12 27.32 34.78
C LEU A 2 10.80 26.52 35.90
N GLU A 3 11.12 27.15 37.05
CA GLU A 3 11.97 26.52 38.07
C GLU A 3 11.30 26.17 39.40
N GLU A 4 10.01 26.44 39.60
CA GLU A 4 9.36 26.03 40.86
C GLU A 4 7.93 25.53 40.64
N SER A 5 7.76 24.34 40.05
CA SER A 5 6.54 23.56 40.27
C SER A 5 6.85 22.45 41.28
N LYS A 6 6.28 22.60 42.48
CA LYS A 6 6.30 21.56 43.50
C LYS A 6 5.61 20.33 42.92
N ILE A 7 6.36 19.25 42.76
CA ILE A 7 5.91 17.92 42.33
C ILE A 7 4.91 17.42 43.37
N HIS A 8 3.63 17.73 43.17
CA HIS A 8 2.57 17.36 44.09
C HIS A 8 2.11 15.92 43.81
N THR A 9 2.19 15.15 44.88
CA THR A 9 1.70 13.81 45.17
C THR A 9 0.28 13.52 44.66
N SER A 10 0.14 13.24 43.37
CA SER A 10 -1.04 12.58 42.83
C SER A 10 -0.78 11.07 42.72
N GLU A 11 -1.75 10.23 43.08
CA GLU A 11 -1.68 8.77 42.89
C GLU A 11 -1.45 8.39 41.42
N VAL A 12 -1.93 9.25 40.52
CA VAL A 12 -1.66 9.29 39.09
C VAL A 12 -0.14 9.21 38.88
N PHE A 13 0.65 10.13 39.47
CA PHE A 13 2.12 10.20 39.35
C PHE A 13 2.87 8.94 39.85
N LYS A 14 2.28 8.17 40.79
CA LYS A 14 2.87 6.93 41.28
C LYS A 14 2.82 5.82 40.23
N GLY A 15 1.75 5.73 39.44
CA GLY A 15 1.67 4.86 38.27
C GLY A 15 2.69 5.24 37.17
N PHE A 16 2.84 6.55 36.94
CA PHE A 16 3.75 7.11 35.92
C PHE A 16 5.25 6.97 36.24
N SER A 17 5.63 6.89 37.51
CA SER A 17 7.05 6.85 37.93
C SER A 17 7.82 5.58 37.49
N SER A 18 7.12 4.53 37.05
CA SER A 18 7.73 3.27 36.60
C SER A 18 8.14 3.27 35.11
N SER A 19 7.41 3.98 34.23
CA SER A 19 7.67 4.08 32.77
C SER A 19 8.32 5.40 32.34
N SER A 20 8.22 6.47 33.14
CA SER A 20 8.65 7.83 32.76
C SER A 20 10.12 8.18 33.02
N ARG A 21 10.93 7.27 33.59
CA ARG A 21 12.32 7.58 33.98
C ARG A 21 13.19 8.14 32.86
N LYS A 22 12.88 7.81 31.60
CA LYS A 22 13.71 8.21 30.45
C LYS A 22 13.42 9.63 29.94
N CYS A 23 12.21 10.19 30.09
CA CYS A 23 11.85 11.52 29.56
C CYS A 23 10.58 12.11 30.25
N PRO A 24 10.69 12.67 31.46
CA PRO A 24 9.53 13.18 32.20
C PRO A 24 8.86 14.38 31.51
N ASN A 25 9.63 15.24 30.83
CA ASN A 25 9.10 16.42 30.14
C ASN A 25 8.20 16.04 28.94
N MET A 26 8.64 15.09 28.10
CA MET A 26 7.83 14.63 26.97
C MET A 26 6.56 13.93 27.45
N CYS A 27 6.67 13.11 28.50
CA CYS A 27 5.51 12.47 29.11
C CYS A 27 4.51 13.50 29.64
N TYR A 28 4.97 14.57 30.29
CA TYR A 28 4.11 15.64 30.79
C TYR A 28 3.42 16.40 29.66
N LEU A 29 4.15 16.76 28.59
CA LEU A 29 3.58 17.44 27.43
C LEU A 29 2.51 16.61 26.73
N LEU A 30 2.80 15.33 26.47
CA LEU A 30 1.85 14.39 25.88
C LEU A 30 0.59 14.22 26.75
N TRP A 31 0.74 14.21 28.07
CA TRP A 31 -0.40 14.14 28.98
C TRP A 31 -1.25 15.42 28.99
N MET A 32 -0.60 16.59 28.92
CA MET A 32 -1.30 17.88 28.87
C MET A 32 -2.12 18.05 27.60
N ASP A 33 -1.53 17.78 26.44
CA ASP A 33 -2.20 17.84 25.14
C ASP A 33 -1.46 16.90 24.17
N THR A 34 -1.98 15.69 23.98
CA THR A 34 -1.34 14.66 23.14
C THR A 34 -1.30 15.11 21.68
N GLU A 35 -2.42 15.62 21.15
CA GLU A 35 -2.53 15.97 19.74
C GLU A 35 -1.62 17.15 19.39
N ALA A 36 -1.70 18.25 20.16
CA ALA A 36 -0.86 19.42 19.91
C ALA A 36 0.63 19.10 20.09
N THR A 37 0.99 18.29 21.09
CA THR A 37 2.38 17.88 21.30
C THR A 37 2.90 17.05 20.12
N LEU A 38 2.14 16.06 19.67
CA LEU A 38 2.55 15.22 18.54
C LEU A 38 2.64 16.02 17.25
N GLU A 39 1.72 16.96 17.00
CA GLU A 39 1.78 17.84 15.82
C GLU A 39 2.98 18.79 15.88
N VAL A 40 3.30 19.38 17.04
CA VAL A 40 4.50 20.21 17.20
C VAL A 40 5.77 19.39 16.95
N VAL A 41 5.86 18.17 17.50
CA VAL A 41 6.99 17.28 17.25
C VAL A 41 7.06 16.92 15.77
N LYS A 42 5.93 16.57 15.16
CA LYS A 42 5.87 16.25 13.74
C LYS A 42 6.35 17.41 12.88
N CYS A 43 5.92 18.64 13.18
CA CYS A 43 6.40 19.86 12.51
C CYS A 43 7.90 20.10 12.73
N ALA A 44 8.40 19.89 13.94
CA ALA A 44 9.82 20.08 14.27
C ALA A 44 10.74 19.12 13.49
N PHE A 45 10.22 17.96 13.12
CA PHE A 45 10.93 16.98 12.30
C PHE A 45 10.47 16.97 10.83
N ALA A 46 9.45 17.72 10.45
CA ALA A 46 9.02 17.83 9.06
C ALA A 46 10.08 18.65 8.31
N GLN A 47 10.95 17.98 7.57
CA GLN A 47 11.78 18.68 6.60
C GLN A 47 10.87 19.15 5.45
N GLU A 48 11.00 20.43 5.11
CA GLU A 48 10.54 21.06 3.88
C GLU A 48 10.75 20.10 2.68
N ASN A 49 9.66 19.51 2.19
CA ASN A 49 9.40 19.09 0.79
C ASN A 49 8.07 18.33 0.74
N PHE A 50 6.98 19.05 0.99
CA PHE A 50 5.70 18.76 0.32
C PHE A 50 5.60 19.49 -1.03
N GLU A 51 6.68 20.12 -1.51
CA GLU A 51 6.69 20.84 -2.79
C GLU A 51 7.39 20.04 -3.90
N SER A 52 6.61 19.88 -4.97
CA SER A 52 6.97 19.46 -6.32
C SER A 52 8.32 20.00 -6.79
N THR A 53 9.22 19.11 -7.20
CA THR A 53 10.25 19.44 -8.19
C THR A 53 9.58 19.79 -9.52
N SER A 54 9.09 21.01 -9.61
CA SER A 54 8.75 21.70 -10.85
C SER A 54 9.19 23.16 -10.74
N SER A 55 10.49 23.37 -10.69
CA SER A 55 11.07 24.66 -11.06
C SER A 55 12.36 24.42 -11.84
N THR A 56 12.34 24.94 -13.05
CA THR A 56 13.43 24.93 -14.03
C THR A 56 14.70 25.53 -13.41
N PRO A 57 15.89 24.97 -13.66
CA PRO A 57 17.11 25.40 -12.97
C PRO A 57 17.66 26.66 -13.61
N ASP A 58 17.94 27.68 -12.81
CA ASP A 58 18.94 28.69 -13.16
C ASP A 58 19.84 29.04 -11.98
N ALA A 59 21.13 28.85 -12.24
CA ALA A 59 22.31 29.45 -11.62
C ALA A 59 22.63 29.21 -10.12
N SER A 60 23.63 28.33 -9.93
CA SER A 60 24.77 28.43 -8.98
C SER A 60 24.45 28.37 -7.47
N VAL A 61 25.09 27.55 -6.63
CA VAL A 61 26.52 27.32 -6.42
C VAL A 61 26.67 25.98 -5.70
N SER A 62 27.65 25.19 -6.12
CA SER A 62 28.11 23.96 -5.47
C SER A 62 28.52 24.19 -4.01
N LYS A 63 27.77 23.61 -3.06
CA LYS A 63 28.24 23.20 -1.73
C LYS A 63 27.41 22.03 -1.18
N ASP A 64 28.11 20.93 -0.92
CA ASP A 64 27.86 19.97 0.16
C ASP A 64 26.63 19.05 0.08
N GLU A 65 26.62 18.11 -0.89
CA GLU A 65 25.82 16.87 -0.78
C GLU A 65 26.23 16.02 0.45
N ASP A 66 27.45 16.19 0.95
CA ASP A 66 27.97 15.42 2.10
C ASP A 66 27.50 16.01 3.45
N ASP A 67 27.58 17.34 3.64
CA ASP A 67 27.12 17.99 4.89
C ASP A 67 25.60 17.89 5.07
N THR A 68 24.82 17.99 3.98
CA THR A 68 23.37 17.81 4.01
C THR A 68 22.94 16.38 4.34
N ASN A 69 23.75 15.38 3.97
CA ASN A 69 23.52 13.98 4.35
C ASN A 69 23.83 13.73 5.84
N ILE A 70 24.92 14.30 6.35
CA ILE A 70 25.33 14.19 7.77
C ILE A 70 24.30 14.86 8.69
N GLU A 71 23.80 16.03 8.32
CA GLU A 71 22.76 16.74 9.08
C GLU A 71 21.44 15.94 9.12
N ARG A 72 21.04 15.36 7.99
CA ARG A 72 19.84 14.50 7.90
C ARG A 72 19.97 13.22 8.72
N GLU A 73 21.13 12.59 8.70
CA GLU A 73 21.42 11.40 9.52
C GLU A 73 21.36 11.73 11.02
N SER A 74 21.94 12.86 11.41
CA SER A 74 21.89 13.36 12.80
C SER A 74 20.46 13.64 13.27
N GLN A 75 19.65 14.27 12.41
CA GLN A 75 18.22 14.50 12.69
C GLN A 75 17.41 13.20 12.78
N ASN A 76 17.72 12.21 11.95
CA ASN A 76 17.06 10.89 12.01
C ASN A 76 17.43 10.14 13.30
N ILE A 77 18.66 10.26 13.80
CA ILE A 77 19.06 9.69 15.09
C ILE A 77 18.26 10.34 16.24
N LEU A 78 18.12 11.67 16.22
CA LEU A 78 17.32 12.39 17.22
C LEU A 78 15.85 11.97 17.16
N LEU A 79 15.29 11.90 15.95
CA LEU A 79 13.91 11.47 15.72
C LEU A 79 13.67 10.03 16.19
N GLN A 80 14.59 9.10 15.92
CA GLN A 80 14.51 7.74 16.43
C GLN A 80 14.44 7.75 17.97
N GLY A 81 15.28 8.55 18.63
CA GLY A 81 15.24 8.68 20.10
C GLY A 81 13.90 9.20 20.62
N VAL A 82 13.27 10.14 19.91
CA VAL A 82 11.92 10.65 20.24
C VAL A 82 10.86 9.55 20.05
N VAL A 83 10.88 8.84 18.93
CA VAL A 83 9.95 7.73 18.65
C VAL A 83 10.10 6.61 19.68
N ASP A 84 11.33 6.19 20.00
CA ASP A 84 11.62 5.18 21.02
C ASP A 84 11.12 5.61 22.40
N THR A 85 11.25 6.90 22.72
CA THR A 85 10.75 7.47 23.97
C THR A 85 9.23 7.41 24.04
N ILE A 86 8.53 7.78 22.97
CA ILE A 86 7.05 7.71 22.90
C ILE A 86 6.59 6.25 23.01
N ILE A 87 7.22 5.34 22.27
CA ILE A 87 6.99 3.88 22.36
C ILE A 87 7.14 3.40 23.80
N HIS A 88 8.17 3.86 24.51
CA HIS A 88 8.43 3.47 25.90
C HIS A 88 7.41 4.04 26.89
N ILE A 89 7.05 5.33 26.75
CA ILE A 89 6.07 6.01 27.62
C ILE A 89 4.71 5.29 27.54
N VAL A 90 4.28 4.99 26.32
CA VAL A 90 2.99 4.37 26.03
C VAL A 90 3.05 2.85 26.28
N GLY A 91 4.26 2.29 26.32
CA GLY A 91 4.51 0.89 26.59
C GLY A 91 4.21 -0.02 25.41
N LEU A 92 4.29 0.46 24.16
CA LEU A 92 3.97 -0.33 22.95
C LEU A 92 4.79 -1.62 22.82
N GLU A 93 5.89 -1.75 23.55
CA GLU A 93 6.65 -3.01 23.66
C GLU A 93 5.96 -4.08 24.54
N ASN A 94 4.91 -3.72 25.28
CA ASN A 94 4.18 -4.63 26.15
C ASN A 94 3.06 -5.33 25.38
N GLU A 95 2.97 -6.66 25.52
CA GLU A 95 1.93 -7.47 24.88
C GLU A 95 0.53 -7.18 25.46
N ALA A 96 0.45 -6.74 26.73
CA ALA A 96 -0.80 -6.50 27.45
C ALA A 96 -1.60 -5.27 26.97
N ILE A 97 -1.01 -4.38 26.17
CA ILE A 97 -1.74 -3.24 25.56
C ILE A 97 -2.84 -3.71 24.59
N HIS A 98 -2.87 -5.01 24.29
CA HIS A 98 -3.93 -5.69 23.56
C HIS A 98 -5.36 -5.33 23.99
N SER A 99 -5.62 -4.95 25.25
CA SER A 99 -6.97 -4.67 25.75
C SER A 99 -7.53 -3.29 25.35
N ILE A 100 -6.69 -2.28 25.11
CA ILE A 100 -7.17 -0.90 24.85
C ILE A 100 -7.82 -0.79 23.46
N VAL A 101 -7.35 -1.58 22.49
CA VAL A 101 -7.81 -1.53 21.08
C VAL A 101 -8.94 -2.53 20.78
N VAL A 102 -9.25 -3.49 21.68
CA VAL A 102 -10.27 -4.55 21.43
C VAL A 102 -11.49 -4.47 22.36
N GLY A 103 -11.46 -3.62 23.39
CA GLY A 103 -12.58 -3.48 24.30
C GLY A 103 -13.55 -2.37 23.89
N THR A 104 -14.60 -2.71 23.13
CA THR A 104 -15.93 -2.15 23.41
C THR A 104 -16.34 -2.60 24.80
N ALA A 105 -15.84 -1.90 25.81
CA ALA A 105 -16.47 -1.82 27.10
C ALA A 105 -16.76 -0.34 27.28
N GLU A 106 -18.03 0.01 27.21
CA GLU A 106 -18.60 1.21 27.83
C GLU A 106 -18.42 1.11 29.36
N SER A 107 -17.20 0.86 29.84
CA SER A 107 -16.86 1.03 31.23
C SER A 107 -16.39 2.47 31.38
N GLU A 108 -17.31 3.28 31.88
CA GLU A 108 -17.11 4.55 32.58
C GLU A 108 -15.64 5.01 32.58
N GLU A 109 -15.36 6.01 31.73
CA GLU A 109 -14.23 6.95 31.79
C GLU A 109 -13.10 6.50 32.74
N SER A 110 -12.30 5.53 32.28
CA SER A 110 -11.02 5.31 32.94
C SER A 110 -10.17 6.56 32.70
N GLU A 111 -9.98 7.38 33.74
CA GLU A 111 -9.04 8.53 33.78
C GLU A 111 -7.57 8.12 33.55
N LEU A 112 -7.29 6.95 32.99
CA LEU A 112 -5.96 6.54 32.59
C LEU A 112 -5.62 7.10 31.21
N TRP A 113 -4.62 7.98 31.18
CA TRP A 113 -3.94 8.35 29.94
C TRP A 113 -3.01 7.21 29.48
N PRO A 114 -2.96 6.91 28.17
CA PRO A 114 -3.72 7.53 27.09
C PRO A 114 -5.14 6.96 26.94
N THR A 115 -6.11 7.83 26.62
CA THR A 115 -7.46 7.41 26.19
C THR A 115 -7.39 6.73 24.82
N VAL A 116 -8.47 6.05 24.40
CA VAL A 116 -8.53 5.38 23.08
C VAL A 116 -8.20 6.33 21.92
N ASN A 117 -8.71 7.57 21.97
CA ASN A 117 -8.44 8.58 20.94
C ASN A 117 -6.97 9.02 20.95
N TYR A 118 -6.41 9.32 22.13
CA TYR A 118 -5.00 9.71 22.26
C TYR A 118 -4.05 8.58 21.87
N PHE A 119 -4.42 7.34 22.18
CA PHE A 119 -3.68 6.17 21.72
C PHE A 119 -3.66 6.08 20.19
N GLY A 120 -4.78 6.39 19.53
CA GLY A 120 -4.87 6.46 18.08
C GLY A 120 -3.88 7.47 17.48
N TYR A 121 -3.89 8.71 17.96
CA TYR A 121 -2.95 9.76 17.47
C TYR A 121 -1.48 9.36 17.64
N ILE A 122 -1.14 8.71 18.75
CA ILE A 122 0.21 8.21 19.01
C ILE A 122 0.60 7.13 17.99
N ILE A 123 -0.30 6.19 17.71
CA ILE A 123 -0.04 5.13 16.72
C ILE A 123 0.09 5.72 15.31
N GLU A 124 -0.79 6.65 14.92
CA GLU A 124 -0.70 7.37 13.64
C GLU A 124 0.65 8.09 13.50
N PHE A 125 1.08 8.80 14.55
CA PHE A 125 2.36 9.49 14.60
C PHE A 125 3.55 8.53 14.42
N VAL A 126 3.58 7.41 15.16
CA VAL A 126 4.67 6.43 15.08
C VAL A 126 4.67 5.76 13.70
N SER A 127 3.49 5.39 13.19
CA SER A 127 3.31 4.82 11.85
C SER A 127 3.87 5.73 10.77
N PHE A 128 3.56 7.03 10.84
CA PHE A 128 4.03 8.04 9.88
C PHE A 128 5.56 8.05 9.73
N PHE A 129 6.30 8.07 10.85
CA PHE A 129 7.76 8.12 10.78
C PHE A 129 8.40 6.79 10.36
N ILE A 130 7.77 5.66 10.67
CA ILE A 130 8.22 4.34 10.21
C ILE A 130 8.00 4.21 8.70
N SER A 131 6.80 4.53 8.20
CA SER A 131 6.46 4.47 6.78
C SER A 131 7.36 5.35 5.90
N ASN A 132 7.88 6.45 6.46
CA ASN A 132 8.83 7.33 5.79
C ASN A 132 10.31 6.91 5.93
N LYS A 133 10.59 5.70 6.44
CA LYS A 133 11.96 5.17 6.68
C LYS A 133 12.82 6.03 7.63
N ARG A 134 12.18 6.85 8.47
CA ARG A 134 12.87 7.75 9.40
C ARG A 134 12.97 7.20 10.81
N ALA A 135 12.16 6.20 11.13
CA ALA A 135 12.24 5.45 12.37
C ALA A 135 12.13 3.94 12.11
N LYS A 136 12.78 3.16 12.96
CA LYS A 136 12.67 1.70 13.04
C LYS A 136 11.74 1.32 14.18
N SER A 137 11.12 0.15 14.06
CA SER A 137 10.23 -0.42 15.08
C SER A 137 10.56 -1.88 15.35
N SER A 138 10.15 -2.35 16.51
CA SER A 138 10.15 -3.78 16.83
C SER A 138 8.92 -4.46 16.22
N GLN A 139 8.97 -5.80 16.14
CA GLN A 139 7.83 -6.62 15.75
C GLN A 139 6.60 -6.39 16.64
N ARG A 140 6.78 -6.11 17.94
CA ARG A 140 5.66 -5.84 18.87
C ARG A 140 4.99 -4.51 18.57
N VAL A 141 5.78 -3.47 18.33
CA VAL A 141 5.26 -2.15 17.95
C VAL A 141 4.53 -2.24 16.61
N LEU A 142 5.12 -2.92 15.61
CA LEU A 142 4.46 -3.16 14.32
C LEU A 142 3.10 -3.86 14.48
N LYS A 143 3.04 -4.89 15.34
CA LYS A 143 1.79 -5.61 15.63
C LYS A 143 0.67 -4.67 16.08
N HIS A 144 0.97 -3.75 16.99
CA HIS A 144 -0.01 -2.79 17.51
C HIS A 144 -0.43 -1.77 16.44
N ILE A 145 0.52 -1.28 15.63
CA ILE A 145 0.22 -0.37 14.51
C ILE A 145 -0.72 -1.04 13.52
N LEU A 146 -0.39 -2.25 13.06
CA LEU A 146 -1.19 -2.97 12.07
C LEU A 146 -2.58 -3.31 12.61
N LYS A 147 -2.68 -3.68 13.89
CA LYS A 147 -3.96 -3.91 14.54
C LYS A 147 -4.82 -2.64 14.58
N TYR A 148 -4.24 -1.50 14.92
CA TYR A 148 -4.96 -0.22 14.91
C TYR A 148 -5.47 0.12 13.49
N LEU A 149 -4.58 0.11 12.50
CA LEU A 149 -4.92 0.45 11.11
C LEU A 149 -5.95 -0.49 10.49
N THR A 150 -5.96 -1.77 10.87
CA THR A 150 -6.97 -2.73 10.37
C THR A 150 -8.28 -2.71 11.15
N SER A 151 -8.30 -2.17 12.38
CA SER A 151 -9.51 -2.02 13.19
C SER A 151 -10.19 -0.67 13.00
N SER A 152 -9.46 0.36 12.61
CA SER A 152 -9.99 1.71 12.37
C SER A 152 -10.74 1.75 11.05
N SER A 153 -11.94 1.18 11.03
CA SER A 153 -12.89 1.29 9.92
C SER A 153 -13.61 2.65 9.89
N THR A 154 -13.03 3.70 10.46
CA THR A 154 -13.58 5.05 10.35
C THR A 154 -13.17 5.64 9.01
N PRO A 155 -14.08 5.78 8.03
CA PRO A 155 -13.84 6.72 6.95
C PRO A 155 -13.71 8.08 7.61
N SER A 156 -12.48 8.62 7.61
CA SER A 156 -12.28 9.98 8.07
C SER A 156 -13.07 10.88 7.14
N TYR A 157 -13.87 11.77 7.71
CA TYR A 157 -14.60 12.83 6.99
C TYR A 157 -13.65 13.85 6.33
N ASP A 158 -12.34 13.69 6.51
CA ASP A 158 -11.32 14.50 5.89
C ASP A 158 -10.85 13.82 4.60
N ASP A 159 -11.25 14.40 3.44
CA ASP A 159 -10.86 13.97 2.08
C ASP A 159 -9.32 13.89 1.86
N LYS A 160 -8.53 14.31 2.86
CA LYS A 160 -7.06 14.30 2.86
C LYS A 160 -6.43 13.09 3.53
N LYS A 161 -7.16 12.26 4.30
CA LYS A 161 -6.56 11.07 4.91
C LYS A 161 -6.38 9.97 3.86
N MET A 162 -5.15 9.47 3.77
CA MET A 162 -4.78 8.36 2.90
C MET A 162 -5.65 7.13 3.25
N PRO A 163 -6.18 6.38 2.26
CA PRO A 163 -6.89 5.14 2.54
C PRO A 163 -6.04 4.20 3.41
N THR A 164 -6.63 3.66 4.49
CA THR A 164 -5.91 2.92 5.53
C THR A 164 -5.12 1.72 5.02
N GLN A 165 -5.60 1.05 3.95
CA GLN A 165 -4.86 0.00 3.26
C GLN A 165 -3.52 0.50 2.68
N LYS A 166 -3.48 1.72 2.15
CA LYS A 166 -2.27 2.28 1.54
C LYS A 166 -1.20 2.56 2.60
N GLU A 167 -1.58 2.99 3.80
CA GLU A 167 -0.64 3.13 4.93
C GLU A 167 -0.03 1.77 5.32
N VAL A 168 -0.85 0.71 5.38
CA VAL A 168 -0.37 -0.66 5.63
C VAL A 168 0.63 -1.12 4.55
N LEU A 169 0.35 -0.81 3.28
CA LEU A 169 1.25 -1.15 2.19
C LEU A 169 2.58 -0.38 2.24
N GLN A 170 2.57 0.87 2.70
CA GLN A 170 3.80 1.64 2.94
C GLN A 170 4.63 1.03 4.06
N LEU A 171 4.01 0.62 5.16
CA LEU A 171 4.72 -0.10 6.23
C LEU A 171 5.39 -1.37 5.68
N PHE A 172 4.69 -2.12 4.81
CA PHE A 172 5.27 -3.29 4.14
C PHE A 172 6.41 -2.95 3.15
N ASN A 173 6.55 -1.70 2.69
CA ASN A 173 7.70 -1.28 1.87
C ASN A 173 8.97 -1.03 2.69
N VAL A 174 8.80 -0.73 3.98
CA VAL A 174 9.90 -0.31 4.85
C VAL A 174 10.33 -1.42 5.79
N VAL A 175 9.36 -2.10 6.41
CA VAL A 175 9.64 -3.04 7.49
C VAL A 175 10.02 -4.41 6.91
N PRO A 176 11.11 -5.04 7.38
CA PRO A 176 11.52 -6.36 6.92
C PRO A 176 10.41 -7.40 7.09
N GLN A 177 10.27 -8.28 6.11
CA GLN A 177 9.23 -9.32 6.14
C GLN A 177 9.38 -10.30 7.32
N THR A 178 10.59 -10.43 7.86
CA THR A 178 10.87 -11.21 9.08
C THR A 178 10.05 -10.75 10.28
N ASP A 179 9.66 -9.48 10.30
CA ASP A 179 9.05 -8.85 11.46
C ASP A 179 7.51 -8.89 11.37
N TRP A 180 6.94 -9.25 10.22
CA TRP A 180 5.50 -9.12 9.99
C TRP A 180 4.65 -10.12 10.78
N ASN A 181 5.18 -11.26 11.24
CA ASN A 181 4.34 -12.38 11.71
C ASN A 181 3.17 -12.62 10.73
N TYR A 182 3.51 -13.22 9.60
CA TYR A 182 2.62 -13.28 8.44
C TYR A 182 1.22 -13.84 8.73
N ASP A 183 1.04 -14.85 9.60
CA ASP A 183 -0.29 -15.41 9.87
C ASP A 183 -1.19 -14.44 10.61
N TYR A 184 -0.63 -13.75 11.61
CA TYR A 184 -1.36 -12.75 12.37
C TYR A 184 -1.76 -11.57 11.49
N VAL A 185 -0.81 -11.04 10.71
CA VAL A 185 -1.07 -9.88 9.84
C VAL A 185 -2.00 -10.23 8.69
N LEU A 186 -1.90 -11.44 8.13
CA LEU A 186 -2.83 -11.90 7.11
C LEU A 186 -4.26 -11.94 7.63
N HIS A 187 -4.48 -12.45 8.85
CA HIS A 187 -5.81 -12.46 9.47
C HIS A 187 -6.38 -11.04 9.60
N LEU A 188 -5.58 -10.09 10.11
CA LEU A 188 -6.00 -8.69 10.24
C LEU A 188 -6.38 -8.07 8.89
N CYS A 189 -5.56 -8.29 7.85
CA CYS A 189 -5.82 -7.75 6.52
C CYS A 189 -7.04 -8.41 5.85
N LEU A 190 -7.31 -9.69 6.10
CA LEU A 190 -8.48 -10.39 5.58
C LEU A 190 -9.76 -9.83 6.20
N ASP A 191 -9.77 -9.62 7.52
CA ASP A 191 -10.90 -9.04 8.26
C ASP A 191 -11.20 -7.61 7.79
N ALA A 192 -10.16 -6.82 7.55
CA ALA A 192 -10.28 -5.45 7.04
C ALA A 192 -10.57 -5.36 5.53
N HIS A 193 -10.66 -6.49 4.82
CA HIS A 193 -10.80 -6.57 3.37
C HIS A 193 -9.70 -5.83 2.59
N PHE A 194 -8.49 -5.78 3.14
CA PHE A 194 -7.34 -5.15 2.51
C PHE A 194 -6.71 -6.07 1.46
N HIS A 195 -7.37 -6.14 0.29
CA HIS A 195 -7.07 -7.12 -0.76
C HIS A 195 -5.62 -7.06 -1.28
N GLN A 196 -5.06 -5.86 -1.51
CA GLN A 196 -3.66 -5.75 -1.96
C GLN A 196 -2.67 -6.17 -0.87
N ALA A 197 -2.96 -5.84 0.40
CA ALA A 197 -2.11 -6.22 1.53
C ALA A 197 -2.07 -7.75 1.69
N CYS A 198 -3.24 -8.40 1.59
CA CYS A 198 -3.35 -9.85 1.55
C CYS A 198 -2.56 -10.43 0.38
N GLY A 199 -2.74 -9.89 -0.83
CA GLY A 199 -2.01 -10.31 -2.02
C GLY A 199 -0.49 -10.24 -1.84
N ARG A 200 0.00 -9.19 -1.18
CA ARG A 200 1.42 -9.00 -0.90
C ARG A 200 1.98 -10.05 0.06
N ILE A 201 1.24 -10.35 1.13
CA ILE A 201 1.61 -11.36 2.12
C ILE A 201 1.67 -12.74 1.48
N TYR A 202 0.65 -13.11 0.69
CA TYR A 202 0.65 -14.36 -0.06
C TYR A 202 1.81 -14.44 -1.05
N ALA A 203 2.09 -13.36 -1.77
CA ALA A 203 3.20 -13.30 -2.72
C ALA A 203 4.57 -13.50 -2.03
N ALA A 204 4.76 -12.89 -0.87
CA ALA A 204 5.97 -13.05 -0.05
C ALA A 204 6.15 -14.50 0.46
N ARG A 205 5.04 -15.22 0.67
CA ARG A 205 5.02 -16.65 1.04
C ARG A 205 5.14 -17.61 -0.16
N ASN A 206 5.36 -17.09 -1.37
CA ASN A 206 5.30 -17.86 -2.63
C ASN A 206 3.95 -18.57 -2.87
N GLN A 207 2.88 -18.11 -2.22
CA GLN A 207 1.52 -18.61 -2.43
C GLN A 207 0.86 -17.88 -3.60
N ASN A 208 1.40 -18.11 -4.82
CA ASN A 208 1.08 -17.32 -6.00
C ASN A 208 -0.41 -17.34 -6.37
N LEU A 209 -1.11 -18.46 -6.16
CA LEU A 209 -2.55 -18.58 -6.43
C LEU A 209 -3.38 -17.71 -5.49
N SER A 210 -3.12 -17.80 -4.18
CA SER A 210 -3.81 -17.00 -3.16
C SER A 210 -3.50 -15.51 -3.30
N ALA A 211 -2.28 -15.17 -3.76
CA ALA A 211 -1.91 -13.80 -4.08
C ALA A 211 -2.73 -13.26 -5.26
N LEU A 212 -2.81 -14.03 -6.35
CA LEU A 212 -3.63 -13.69 -7.52
C LEU A 212 -5.11 -13.52 -7.13
N ASP A 213 -5.67 -14.46 -6.38
CA ASP A 213 -7.05 -14.40 -5.87
C ASP A 213 -7.33 -13.14 -5.04
N SER A 214 -6.33 -12.69 -4.27
CA SER A 214 -6.48 -11.48 -3.46
C SER A 214 -6.42 -10.23 -4.32
N TYR A 215 -5.43 -10.12 -5.23
CA TYR A 215 -5.32 -8.95 -6.10
C TYR A 215 -6.51 -8.80 -7.07
N MET A 216 -7.07 -9.91 -7.56
CA MET A 216 -8.24 -9.85 -8.45
C MET A 216 -9.52 -9.35 -7.77
N LYS A 217 -9.58 -9.34 -6.42
CA LYS A 217 -10.70 -8.77 -5.67
C LYS A 217 -10.64 -7.24 -5.57
N ASP A 218 -9.52 -6.63 -5.93
CA ASP A 218 -9.38 -5.18 -5.91
C ASP A 218 -9.91 -4.55 -7.20
N ILE A 219 -11.17 -4.13 -7.15
CA ILE A 219 -11.87 -3.49 -8.26
C ILE A 219 -11.46 -2.01 -8.40
N VAL A 220 -10.96 -1.39 -7.32
CA VAL A 220 -10.61 0.05 -7.30
C VAL A 220 -9.28 0.28 -8.02
N GLN A 221 -8.30 -0.60 -7.80
CA GLN A 221 -6.97 -0.51 -8.39
C GLN A 221 -6.59 -1.82 -9.10
N PRO A 222 -7.27 -2.14 -10.22
CA PRO A 222 -7.16 -3.44 -10.88
C PRO A 222 -5.75 -3.77 -11.39
N TYR A 223 -4.92 -2.74 -11.65
CA TYR A 223 -3.57 -2.87 -12.20
C TYR A 223 -2.63 -3.73 -11.33
N HIS A 224 -2.84 -3.79 -10.02
CA HIS A 224 -2.02 -4.61 -9.12
C HIS A 224 -2.06 -6.10 -9.48
N ALA A 225 -3.22 -6.61 -9.91
CA ALA A 225 -3.34 -8.00 -10.37
C ALA A 225 -2.48 -8.24 -11.61
N PHE A 226 -2.52 -7.33 -12.58
CA PHE A 226 -1.79 -7.47 -13.85
C PHE A 226 -0.28 -7.31 -13.70
N ILE A 227 0.17 -6.39 -12.84
CA ILE A 227 1.59 -6.24 -12.47
C ILE A 227 2.08 -7.53 -11.83
N PHE A 228 1.34 -8.07 -10.86
CA PHE A 228 1.68 -9.32 -10.19
C PHE A 228 1.80 -10.49 -11.18
N ILE A 229 0.80 -10.66 -12.06
CA ILE A 229 0.81 -11.71 -13.09
C ILE A 229 2.04 -11.57 -13.99
N SER A 230 2.26 -10.37 -14.55
CA SER A 230 3.36 -10.12 -15.49
C SER A 230 4.71 -10.43 -14.83
N LYS A 231 4.91 -9.96 -13.61
CA LYS A 231 6.12 -10.24 -12.82
C LYS A 231 6.34 -11.73 -12.62
N LYS A 232 5.30 -12.47 -12.22
CA LYS A 232 5.40 -13.92 -11.99
C LYS A 232 5.63 -14.70 -13.28
N LEU A 233 5.03 -14.29 -14.40
CA LEU A 233 5.29 -14.93 -15.69
C LEU A 233 6.74 -14.74 -16.17
N PHE A 234 7.40 -13.64 -15.81
CA PHE A 234 8.83 -13.45 -16.08
C PHE A 234 9.75 -14.18 -15.09
N GLN A 235 9.34 -14.32 -13.83
CA GLN A 235 10.19 -14.87 -12.76
C GLN A 235 10.14 -16.40 -12.64
N LEU A 236 8.98 -17.01 -12.89
CA LEU A 236 8.79 -18.44 -12.71
C LEU A 236 9.41 -19.23 -13.86
N ALA A 237 9.90 -20.44 -13.57
CA ALA A 237 10.45 -21.35 -14.56
C ALA A 237 9.90 -22.78 -14.38
N GLY A 238 10.01 -23.61 -15.43
CA GLY A 238 9.62 -25.02 -15.40
C GLY A 238 8.13 -25.25 -15.12
N ASP A 239 7.83 -26.29 -14.35
CA ASP A 239 6.46 -26.73 -14.07
C ASP A 239 5.63 -25.69 -13.31
N GLU A 240 6.27 -24.93 -12.41
CA GLU A 240 5.60 -23.85 -11.66
C GLU A 240 5.12 -22.74 -12.61
N ALA A 241 5.95 -22.38 -13.60
CA ALA A 241 5.57 -21.40 -14.62
C ALA A 241 4.41 -21.90 -15.48
N LEU A 242 4.45 -23.18 -15.92
CA LEU A 242 3.37 -23.78 -16.70
C LEU A 242 2.06 -23.83 -15.91
N SER A 243 2.12 -24.23 -14.64
CA SER A 243 0.96 -24.27 -13.75
C SER A 243 0.37 -22.87 -13.55
N PHE A 244 1.19 -21.88 -13.19
CA PHE A 244 0.73 -20.51 -12.98
C PHE A 244 0.12 -19.93 -14.25
N ARG A 245 0.76 -20.16 -15.39
CA ARG A 245 0.27 -19.72 -16.70
C ARG A 245 -1.08 -20.35 -17.05
N SER A 246 -1.26 -21.65 -16.81
CA SER A 246 -2.55 -22.32 -17.00
C SER A 246 -3.63 -21.74 -16.09
N THR A 247 -3.30 -21.38 -14.84
CA THR A 247 -4.24 -20.70 -13.94
C THR A 247 -4.65 -19.34 -14.50
N VAL A 248 -3.70 -18.53 -14.95
CA VAL A 248 -4.01 -17.20 -15.53
C VAL A 248 -4.95 -17.33 -16.73
N ILE A 249 -4.71 -18.30 -17.62
CA ILE A 249 -5.60 -18.57 -18.76
C ILE A 249 -7.00 -18.97 -18.29
N SER A 250 -7.10 -19.82 -17.26
CA SER A 250 -8.41 -20.27 -16.75
C SER A 250 -9.26 -19.13 -16.19
N ARG A 251 -8.62 -18.05 -15.71
CA ARG A 251 -9.26 -16.86 -15.12
C ARG A 251 -9.30 -15.67 -16.07
N PHE A 252 -8.95 -15.88 -17.34
CA PHE A 252 -8.77 -14.78 -18.27
C PHE A 252 -10.07 -13.97 -18.49
N ALA A 253 -11.23 -14.64 -18.48
CA ALA A 253 -12.54 -13.98 -18.52
C ALA A 253 -12.74 -13.00 -17.35
N GLU A 254 -12.38 -13.40 -16.13
CA GLU A 254 -12.45 -12.56 -14.93
C GLU A 254 -11.49 -11.37 -15.04
N LEU A 255 -10.28 -11.58 -15.56
CA LEU A 255 -9.30 -10.51 -15.79
C LEU A 255 -9.81 -9.48 -16.81
N VAL A 256 -10.47 -9.92 -17.88
CA VAL A 256 -11.08 -9.00 -18.86
C VAL A 256 -12.19 -8.17 -18.20
N ASN A 257 -13.00 -8.77 -17.33
CA ASN A 257 -14.03 -8.04 -16.59
C ASN A 257 -13.44 -7.07 -15.56
N LEU A 258 -12.28 -7.38 -14.99
CA LEU A 258 -11.58 -6.53 -14.05
C LEU A 258 -10.98 -5.28 -14.74
N SER A 259 -10.28 -5.47 -15.85
CA SER A 259 -9.85 -4.39 -16.74
C SER A 259 -9.54 -4.95 -18.12
N ARG A 260 -10.38 -4.62 -19.11
CA ARG A 260 -10.23 -5.11 -20.49
C ARG A 260 -8.94 -4.59 -21.13
N GLU A 261 -8.51 -3.38 -20.80
CA GLU A 261 -7.31 -2.75 -21.32
C GLU A 261 -6.05 -3.45 -20.79
N CYS A 262 -5.98 -3.63 -19.46
CA CYS A 262 -4.86 -4.35 -18.85
C CYS A 262 -4.81 -5.82 -19.28
N ALA A 263 -5.97 -6.48 -19.42
CA ALA A 263 -6.06 -7.85 -19.90
C ALA A 263 -5.58 -7.98 -21.35
N PHE A 264 -5.91 -7.01 -22.20
CA PHE A 264 -5.43 -7.00 -23.58
C PHE A 264 -3.91 -6.82 -23.66
N VAL A 265 -3.34 -5.92 -22.86
CA VAL A 265 -1.87 -5.79 -22.76
C VAL A 265 -1.22 -7.07 -22.25
N LEU A 266 -1.77 -7.67 -21.18
CA LEU A 266 -1.28 -8.94 -20.66
C LEU A 266 -1.29 -10.03 -21.75
N PHE A 267 -2.33 -10.08 -22.58
CA PHE A 267 -2.41 -10.99 -23.70
C PHE A 267 -1.30 -10.74 -24.74
N LEU A 268 -1.08 -9.48 -25.11
CA LEU A 268 -0.04 -9.13 -26.07
C LEU A 268 1.37 -9.42 -25.56
N ASP A 269 1.62 -9.16 -24.28
CA ASP A 269 2.94 -9.37 -23.70
C ASP A 269 3.28 -10.85 -23.54
N HIS A 270 2.29 -11.66 -23.13
CA HIS A 270 2.58 -13.00 -22.62
C HIS A 270 1.90 -14.10 -23.39
N PHE A 271 0.71 -13.90 -23.99
CA PHE A 271 -0.19 -14.98 -24.40
C PHE A 271 -0.54 -15.04 -25.89
N GLN A 272 0.14 -14.27 -26.75
CA GLN A 272 -0.12 -14.26 -28.20
C GLN A 272 -0.18 -15.67 -28.82
N ASN A 273 0.77 -16.54 -28.47
CA ASN A 273 0.86 -17.91 -28.99
C ASN A 273 -0.18 -18.89 -28.40
N GLN A 274 -1.04 -18.42 -27.49
CA GLN A 274 -2.04 -19.24 -26.77
C GLN A 274 -3.46 -18.69 -26.92
N ILE A 275 -3.69 -17.92 -27.98
CA ILE A 275 -4.99 -17.32 -28.29
C ILE A 275 -6.12 -18.35 -28.26
N GLN A 276 -5.96 -19.51 -28.91
CA GLN A 276 -6.98 -20.56 -28.92
C GLN A 276 -7.35 -21.07 -27.52
N GLN A 277 -6.38 -21.14 -26.60
CA GLN A 277 -6.64 -21.56 -25.22
C GLN A 277 -7.44 -20.49 -24.46
N ILE A 278 -7.12 -19.22 -24.64
CA ILE A 278 -7.88 -18.09 -24.07
C ILE A 278 -9.30 -18.06 -24.64
N PHE A 279 -9.44 -18.25 -25.95
CA PHE A 279 -10.74 -18.32 -26.64
C PHE A 279 -11.58 -19.52 -26.22
N SER A 280 -11.00 -20.57 -25.65
CA SER A 280 -11.78 -21.64 -25.04
C SER A 280 -12.40 -21.25 -23.69
N LYS A 281 -11.90 -20.20 -23.04
CA LYS A 281 -12.31 -19.75 -21.69
C LYS A 281 -13.15 -18.49 -21.69
N LEU A 282 -13.02 -17.63 -22.69
CA LEU A 282 -13.85 -16.43 -22.84
C LEU A 282 -15.34 -16.72 -23.10
N PRO A 283 -15.75 -17.71 -23.94
CA PRO A 283 -17.15 -17.93 -24.30
C PRO A 283 -18.05 -18.33 -23.14
N SER A 284 -17.50 -18.85 -22.04
CA SER A 284 -18.30 -19.13 -20.83
C SER A 284 -18.85 -17.87 -20.17
N ASP A 285 -18.35 -16.69 -20.54
CA ASP A 285 -18.93 -15.40 -20.17
C ASP A 285 -19.01 -14.48 -21.41
N SER A 286 -20.21 -14.37 -21.97
CA SER A 286 -20.49 -13.57 -23.17
C SER A 286 -20.06 -12.10 -23.03
N ARG A 287 -20.06 -11.55 -21.81
CA ARG A 287 -19.61 -10.20 -21.54
C ARG A 287 -18.09 -10.07 -21.70
N SER A 288 -17.30 -10.90 -21.01
CA SER A 288 -15.84 -10.87 -21.14
C SER A 288 -15.40 -11.11 -22.58
N HIS A 289 -16.07 -12.04 -23.29
CA HIS A 289 -15.81 -12.30 -24.68
C HIS A 289 -16.01 -11.03 -25.53
N PHE A 290 -17.19 -10.41 -25.42
CA PHE A 290 -17.50 -9.18 -26.16
C PHE A 290 -16.51 -8.04 -25.82
N LEU A 291 -16.19 -7.84 -24.55
CA LEU A 291 -15.25 -6.81 -24.12
C LEU A 291 -13.85 -7.03 -24.70
N PHE A 292 -13.39 -8.28 -24.75
CA PHE A 292 -12.09 -8.61 -25.32
C PHE A 292 -12.04 -8.34 -26.83
N LEU A 293 -13.05 -8.81 -27.58
CA LEU A 293 -13.17 -8.53 -29.02
C LEU A 293 -13.26 -7.03 -29.30
N LYS A 294 -14.08 -6.30 -28.52
CA LYS A 294 -14.25 -4.86 -28.63
C LYS A 294 -12.92 -4.13 -28.43
N THR A 295 -12.14 -4.51 -27.42
CA THR A 295 -10.81 -3.93 -27.18
C THR A 295 -9.88 -4.21 -28.35
N ALA A 296 -9.87 -5.43 -28.89
CA ALA A 296 -9.07 -5.76 -30.07
C ALA A 296 -9.43 -4.86 -31.27
N MET A 297 -10.71 -4.67 -31.57
CA MET A 297 -11.19 -3.77 -32.62
C MET A 297 -10.79 -2.31 -32.38
N GLU A 298 -10.96 -1.81 -31.16
CA GLU A 298 -10.59 -0.43 -30.83
C GLU A 298 -9.08 -0.21 -31.03
N VAL A 299 -8.25 -1.17 -30.63
CA VAL A 299 -6.81 -1.14 -30.88
C VAL A 299 -6.49 -1.18 -32.36
N HIS A 300 -7.16 -2.05 -33.13
CA HIS A 300 -6.98 -2.13 -34.58
C HIS A 300 -7.30 -0.82 -35.29
N LEU A 301 -8.40 -0.16 -34.90
CA LEU A 301 -8.89 1.06 -35.54
C LEU A 301 -8.13 2.32 -35.11
N SER A 302 -7.78 2.43 -33.82
CA SER A 302 -7.18 3.64 -33.25
C SER A 302 -5.67 3.56 -33.07
N GLY A 303 -5.10 2.34 -33.11
CA GLY A 303 -3.70 2.07 -32.80
C GLY A 303 -3.31 2.37 -31.36
N LYS A 304 -4.28 2.55 -30.44
CA LYS A 304 -4.04 2.95 -29.04
C LYS A 304 -5.05 2.27 -28.10
N LEU A 305 -4.65 2.14 -26.84
CA LEU A 305 -5.55 1.82 -25.73
C LEU A 305 -5.79 3.08 -24.90
N ASP A 306 -7.02 3.25 -24.42
CA ASP A 306 -7.39 4.36 -23.53
C ASP A 306 -7.30 3.91 -22.06
N PHE A 307 -6.31 4.46 -21.35
CA PHE A 307 -6.12 4.22 -19.91
C PHE A 307 -6.63 5.39 -19.05
N SER A 308 -7.34 6.37 -19.63
CA SER A 308 -7.79 7.57 -18.91
C SER A 308 -8.61 7.24 -17.65
N ALA A 309 -9.49 6.23 -17.73
CA ALA A 309 -10.30 5.73 -16.62
C ALA A 309 -9.46 5.14 -15.47
N LEU A 310 -8.23 4.68 -15.75
CA LEU A 310 -7.30 4.16 -14.76
C LEU A 310 -6.45 5.28 -14.15
N THR A 311 -6.12 6.31 -14.95
CA THR A 311 -5.25 7.41 -14.54
C THR A 311 -5.90 8.51 -13.70
N GLY A 312 -7.24 8.54 -13.63
CA GLY A 312 -7.99 9.61 -12.93
C GLY A 312 -7.70 9.75 -11.43
N ASN A 313 -7.16 8.71 -10.78
CA ASN A 313 -6.84 8.70 -9.35
C ASN A 313 -5.33 8.85 -9.05
N GLU A 314 -4.47 9.06 -10.06
CA GLU A 314 -3.03 8.84 -9.97
C GLU A 314 -2.20 9.96 -9.34
N ILE A 315 -2.69 11.19 -9.27
CA ILE A 315 -1.88 12.33 -8.78
C ILE A 315 -1.46 12.11 -7.30
N VAL A 316 -2.31 11.43 -6.51
CA VAL A 316 -2.01 11.06 -5.12
C VAL A 316 -1.20 9.76 -5.03
N GLU A 317 -1.22 8.92 -6.07
CA GLU A 317 -0.61 7.57 -6.05
C GLU A 317 0.88 7.58 -6.40
N ARG A 318 1.33 8.51 -7.25
CA ARG A 318 2.76 8.69 -7.56
C ARG A 318 3.64 8.98 -6.34
N LEU A 319 3.06 9.56 -5.29
CA LEU A 319 3.79 9.87 -4.05
C LEU A 319 4.09 8.64 -3.18
N TYR A 320 3.42 7.51 -3.42
CA TYR A 320 3.35 6.44 -2.42
C TYR A 320 3.62 5.02 -2.94
N PHE A 321 3.56 4.80 -4.26
CA PHE A 321 3.80 3.48 -4.85
C PHE A 321 5.24 3.30 -5.35
N SER A 322 5.72 2.06 -5.31
CA SER A 322 7.02 1.64 -5.80
C SER A 322 7.17 1.86 -7.30
N GLY A 323 8.42 2.05 -7.78
CA GLY A 323 8.75 2.20 -9.20
C GLY A 323 8.11 1.15 -10.13
N GLU A 324 7.76 -0.04 -9.63
CA GLU A 324 7.06 -1.08 -10.40
C GLU A 324 5.72 -0.62 -11.04
N LEU A 325 4.96 0.25 -10.35
CA LEU A 325 3.71 0.79 -10.92
C LEU A 325 4.01 1.80 -12.01
N GLU A 326 4.95 2.72 -11.76
CA GLU A 326 5.37 3.73 -12.75
C GLU A 326 5.98 3.06 -13.98
N ASP A 327 6.84 2.06 -13.81
CA ASP A 327 7.42 1.28 -14.90
C ASP A 327 6.33 0.60 -15.73
N TYR A 328 5.31 0.03 -15.06
CA TYR A 328 4.19 -0.61 -15.73
C TYR A 328 3.32 0.40 -16.49
N LEU A 329 2.95 1.52 -15.87
CA LEU A 329 2.15 2.58 -16.50
C LEU A 329 2.90 3.28 -17.64
N GLN A 330 4.20 3.51 -17.48
CA GLN A 330 5.06 4.04 -18.52
C GLN A 330 5.15 3.06 -19.69
N ARG A 331 5.24 1.76 -19.41
CA ARG A 331 5.18 0.70 -20.43
C ARG A 331 3.83 0.63 -21.15
N LEU A 332 2.72 0.82 -20.42
CA LEU A 332 1.38 0.95 -21.02
C LEU A 332 1.28 2.17 -21.95
N SER A 333 1.85 3.30 -21.51
CA SER A 333 1.85 4.56 -22.27
C SER A 333 2.75 4.50 -23.51
N ASN A 334 3.84 3.73 -23.44
CA ASN A 334 4.79 3.50 -24.52
C ASN A 334 4.44 2.27 -25.37
N SER A 335 3.22 1.72 -25.28
CA SER A 335 2.85 0.50 -25.98
C SER A 335 3.26 0.58 -27.46
N PRO A 336 3.92 -0.45 -28.01
CA PRO A 336 4.41 -0.40 -29.38
C PRO A 336 3.25 -0.08 -30.31
N LYS A 337 3.51 0.73 -31.35
CA LYS A 337 2.59 0.85 -32.48
C LYS A 337 2.27 -0.58 -32.93
N PHE A 338 1.03 -1.00 -32.71
CA PHE A 338 0.63 -2.37 -32.90
C PHE A 338 0.96 -2.80 -34.34
N ASP A 339 1.90 -3.74 -34.47
CA ASP A 339 2.52 -4.08 -35.74
C ASP A 339 1.57 -4.90 -36.64
N CYS A 340 1.92 -5.11 -37.91
CA CYS A 340 1.08 -5.83 -38.88
C CYS A 340 0.66 -7.25 -38.43
N ASN A 341 1.40 -7.89 -37.53
CA ASN A 341 1.02 -9.17 -36.92
C ASN A 341 -0.25 -9.09 -36.05
N LEU A 342 -0.54 -7.93 -35.45
CA LEU A 342 -1.77 -7.75 -34.70
C LEU A 342 -2.99 -7.81 -35.63
N VAL A 343 -2.88 -7.27 -36.85
CA VAL A 343 -3.96 -7.30 -37.83
C VAL A 343 -4.34 -8.74 -38.18
N SER A 344 -3.35 -9.58 -38.54
CA SER A 344 -3.59 -11.00 -38.82
C SER A 344 -4.19 -11.75 -37.63
N MET A 345 -3.70 -11.47 -36.42
CA MET A 345 -4.20 -12.07 -35.19
C MET A 345 -5.65 -11.65 -34.89
N ILE A 346 -5.98 -10.39 -35.15
CA ILE A 346 -7.33 -9.85 -35.01
C ILE A 346 -8.25 -10.45 -36.07
N ASP A 347 -7.80 -10.61 -37.31
CA ASP A 347 -8.58 -11.29 -38.35
C ASP A 347 -8.89 -12.74 -37.96
N GLU A 348 -7.91 -13.49 -37.42
CA GLU A 348 -8.14 -14.83 -36.85
C GLU A 348 -9.13 -14.82 -35.68
N LEU A 349 -9.11 -13.75 -34.87
CA LEU A 349 -10.05 -13.52 -33.77
C LEU A 349 -11.51 -13.44 -34.23
N PHE A 350 -11.72 -12.77 -35.37
CA PHE A 350 -13.05 -12.45 -35.91
C PHE A 350 -13.53 -13.46 -36.95
N GLU A 351 -12.65 -14.31 -37.49
CA GLU A 351 -12.96 -15.34 -38.48
C GLU A 351 -14.17 -16.23 -38.09
N PRO A 352 -14.32 -16.69 -36.82
CA PRO A 352 -15.47 -17.51 -36.42
C PRO A 352 -16.81 -16.76 -36.49
N TYR A 353 -16.79 -15.43 -36.38
CA TYR A 353 -17.98 -14.56 -36.39
C TYR A 353 -18.40 -14.14 -37.79
N LEU A 354 -17.46 -14.14 -38.74
CA LEU A 354 -17.73 -13.86 -40.15
C LEU A 354 -18.34 -15.06 -40.88
N LYS A 355 -18.21 -16.27 -40.31
CA LYS A 355 -18.78 -17.53 -40.81
C LYS A 355 -20.26 -17.74 -40.45
N VAL A 356 -20.99 -16.71 -39.99
CA VAL A 356 -22.45 -16.82 -39.82
C VAL A 356 -23.08 -16.95 -41.20
N GLU A 357 -23.32 -18.20 -41.59
CA GLU A 357 -24.04 -18.57 -42.79
C GLU A 357 -25.41 -17.90 -42.79
N VAL A 358 -25.66 -17.21 -43.88
CA VAL A 358 -26.98 -16.80 -44.35
C VAL A 358 -27.85 -18.07 -44.36
N PHE A 359 -28.76 -18.19 -43.39
CA PHE A 359 -29.88 -19.12 -43.45
C PHE A 359 -31.05 -18.51 -44.21
#